data_AF-A0A920LFJ8-F1
#
_entry.id   AF-A0A920LFJ8-F1
#
_cell.length_a   1.000
_cell.length_b   1.000
_cell.length_c   1.000
_cell.angle_alpha   90.00
_cell.angle_beta   90.00
_cell.angle_gamma   90.00
#
_symmetry.space_group_name_H-M   'P 1'
#
loop_
_entity.id
_entity.type
_entity.pdbx_description
1 polymer ?
#
loop_
_entity_poly.entity_id
_entity_poly.type
_entity_poly.pdbx_seq_one_letter_code
_entity_poly.pdbx_strand_id
1 'polypeptide(L)'
;MEKLRTQTQENMEEPICHSLKRIVSFFTNIKINNQVWMSHGDTITTLPDGARVIASTDSVKNAAYSIDSLNLYALQFHPEVFHTDNGLKIFENFFIEELKFIKEWNPESFIDRTVKELKSEILDEKVILGLSGGVDSSVAAVLLDRAIGKNLHCIFVNNGLLRKMNMMKY
;
A
#
# COMPACT_ATOMS: atom_id res chain seq x y z
N MET A 1 -2.03 -13.49 28.24
CA MET A 1 -1.52 -13.44 26.85
C MET A 1 -0.75 -14.72 26.61
N GLU A 2 -1.33 -15.64 25.86
CA GLU A 2 -0.68 -16.88 25.48
C GLU A 2 0.28 -16.59 24.32
N LYS A 3 1.56 -16.95 24.48
CA LYS A 3 2.58 -16.73 23.45
C LYS A 3 2.36 -17.75 22.32
N LEU A 4 2.17 -17.25 21.10
CA LEU A 4 2.20 -18.05 19.88
C LEU A 4 3.55 -18.80 19.80
N ARG A 5 3.53 -20.10 19.50
CA ARG A 5 4.74 -20.93 19.31
C ARG A 5 5.12 -20.94 17.82
N THR A 6 6.42 -20.84 17.54
CA THR A 6 6.97 -20.68 16.19
C THR A 6 8.03 -21.74 15.83
N GLN A 7 8.23 -22.00 14.53
CA GLN A 7 9.30 -22.83 13.94
C GLN A 7 9.82 -22.26 12.61
N THR A 8 11.08 -22.49 12.25
CA THR A 8 11.74 -21.91 11.05
C THR A 8 11.27 -22.48 9.71
N GLN A 9 11.10 -21.62 8.69
CA GLN A 9 10.72 -21.98 7.31
C GLN A 9 11.85 -21.64 6.31
N GLU A 10 12.03 -22.48 5.28
CA GLU A 10 13.14 -22.37 4.30
C GLU A 10 12.73 -21.85 2.90
N ASN A 11 11.43 -21.84 2.55
CA ASN A 11 10.95 -21.49 1.20
C ASN A 11 10.17 -20.17 1.18
N MET A 12 10.49 -19.30 0.21
CA MET A 12 9.94 -17.93 0.12
C MET A 12 8.70 -17.79 -0.78
N GLU A 13 8.48 -18.72 -1.72
CA GLU A 13 7.32 -18.73 -2.60
C GLU A 13 6.55 -20.04 -2.43
N GLU A 14 5.29 -19.94 -2.04
CA GLU A 14 4.44 -21.11 -1.85
C GLU A 14 3.01 -20.83 -2.33
N PRO A 15 2.32 -21.82 -2.93
CA PRO A 15 0.91 -21.69 -3.26
C PRO A 15 0.05 -21.82 -2.01
N ILE A 16 -0.87 -20.89 -1.80
CA ILE A 16 -1.93 -21.02 -0.79
C ILE A 16 -3.07 -21.87 -1.31
N CYS A 17 -3.41 -22.91 -0.55
CA CYS A 17 -4.65 -23.63 -0.64
C CYS A 17 -5.64 -23.10 0.43
N HIS A 18 -6.82 -22.68 -0.01
CA HIS A 18 -7.87 -22.24 0.91
C HIS A 18 -8.48 -23.46 1.60
N SER A 19 -8.52 -23.46 2.95
CA SER A 19 -9.25 -24.49 3.71
C SER A 19 -10.75 -24.24 3.56
N LEU A 20 -11.33 -24.72 2.46
CA LEU A 20 -12.72 -24.55 2.10
C LEU A 20 -13.66 -25.31 3.05
N LYS A 21 -14.31 -24.56 3.94
CA LYS A 21 -15.69 -24.89 4.38
C LYS A 21 -16.68 -23.72 4.27
N ARG A 22 -16.22 -22.50 3.99
CA ARG A 22 -17.08 -21.34 3.70
C ARG A 22 -16.25 -20.30 2.97
N ILE A 23 -16.82 -19.67 1.95
CA ILE A 23 -16.23 -18.49 1.29
C ILE A 23 -16.07 -17.43 2.38
N VAL A 24 -14.84 -17.20 2.84
CA VAL A 24 -14.49 -16.08 3.72
C VAL A 24 -14.43 -14.86 2.80
N SER A 25 -15.15 -13.78 3.13
CA SER A 25 -15.24 -12.59 2.28
C SER A 25 -13.86 -12.09 1.83
N PHE A 26 -12.88 -12.22 2.72
CA PHE A 26 -11.47 -11.91 2.54
C PHE A 26 -10.81 -12.51 1.29
N PHE A 27 -11.17 -13.74 0.88
CA PHE A 27 -10.60 -14.40 -0.31
C PHE A 27 -11.59 -14.54 -1.48
N THR A 28 -12.64 -13.70 -1.50
CA THR A 28 -13.62 -13.70 -2.59
C THR A 28 -12.96 -13.46 -3.95
N ASN A 29 -13.32 -14.27 -4.95
CA ASN A 29 -12.78 -14.24 -6.31
C ASN A 29 -11.26 -14.46 -6.44
N ILE A 30 -10.64 -15.08 -5.45
CA ILE A 30 -9.24 -15.53 -5.50
C ILE A 30 -9.22 -17.03 -5.71
N LYS A 31 -8.44 -17.48 -6.71
CA LYS A 31 -8.33 -18.92 -7.03
C LYS A 31 -7.67 -19.67 -5.88
N ILE A 32 -8.01 -20.95 -5.77
CA ILE A 32 -7.24 -21.91 -4.97
C ILE A 32 -5.88 -22.09 -5.65
N ASN A 33 -4.81 -22.28 -4.86
CA ASN A 33 -3.41 -22.30 -5.29
C ASN A 33 -2.90 -20.94 -5.78
N ASN A 34 -3.29 -19.88 -5.08
CA ASN A 34 -2.76 -18.53 -5.31
C ASN A 34 -1.32 -18.45 -4.80
N GLN A 35 -0.36 -18.06 -5.66
CA GLN A 35 1.02 -17.89 -5.22
C GLN A 35 1.13 -16.75 -4.20
N VAL A 36 1.85 -16.97 -3.10
CA VAL A 36 2.16 -15.94 -2.13
C VAL A 36 3.64 -15.90 -1.78
N TRP A 37 4.07 -14.73 -1.34
CA TRP A 37 5.39 -14.51 -0.77
C TRP A 37 5.40 -14.77 0.74
N MET A 38 6.00 -15.88 1.13
CA MET A 38 6.33 -16.25 2.50
C MET A 38 7.70 -15.63 2.84
N SER A 39 7.81 -14.84 3.90
CA SER A 39 9.09 -14.21 4.28
C SER A 39 9.30 -14.19 5.78
N HIS A 40 8.92 -15.28 6.44
CA HIS A 40 9.01 -15.41 7.89
C HIS A 40 9.91 -16.57 8.26
N GLY A 41 10.79 -16.35 9.23
CA GLY A 41 11.63 -17.40 9.80
C GLY A 41 10.93 -18.16 10.94
N ASP A 42 9.62 -18.02 11.08
CA ASP A 42 8.85 -18.51 12.22
C ASP A 42 7.40 -18.79 11.76
N THR A 43 6.86 -19.97 12.03
CA THR A 43 5.48 -20.36 11.67
C THR A 43 4.60 -20.68 12.87
N ILE A 44 3.39 -20.15 12.91
CA ILE A 44 2.43 -20.38 14.00
C ILE A 44 2.01 -21.86 14.02
N THR A 45 2.36 -22.58 15.09
CA THR A 45 2.00 -24.00 15.23
C THR A 45 0.62 -24.22 15.85
N THR A 46 0.22 -23.32 16.76
CA THR A 46 -1.02 -23.41 17.53
C THR A 46 -1.75 -22.09 17.46
N LEU A 47 -3.00 -22.13 17.01
CA LEU A 47 -3.86 -20.97 16.96
C LEU A 47 -4.39 -20.61 18.37
N PRO A 48 -4.62 -19.32 18.65
CA PRO A 48 -5.24 -18.91 19.91
C PRO A 48 -6.71 -19.32 19.96
N ASP A 49 -7.28 -19.37 21.15
CA ASP A 49 -8.70 -19.70 21.33
C ASP A 49 -9.61 -18.76 20.53
N GLY A 50 -10.61 -19.34 19.88
CA GLY A 50 -11.55 -18.62 19.02
C GLY A 50 -11.00 -18.27 17.62
N ALA A 51 -9.73 -18.57 17.32
CA ALA A 51 -9.20 -18.42 15.98
C ALA A 51 -9.63 -19.56 15.05
N ARG A 52 -9.80 -19.21 13.78
CA ARG A 52 -10.19 -20.11 12.69
C ARG A 52 -9.18 -20.01 11.57
N VAL A 53 -8.62 -21.14 11.13
CA VAL A 53 -7.80 -21.18 9.90
C VAL A 53 -8.66 -20.80 8.71
N ILE A 54 -8.18 -19.86 7.91
CA ILE A 54 -8.83 -19.43 6.66
C ILE A 54 -7.99 -19.75 5.42
N ALA A 55 -6.67 -19.94 5.57
CA ALA A 55 -5.80 -20.38 4.49
C ALA A 55 -4.59 -21.18 5.00
N SER A 56 -4.07 -22.06 4.15
CA SER A 56 -2.91 -22.93 4.41
C SER A 56 -2.05 -23.08 3.16
N THR A 57 -0.76 -23.37 3.32
CA THR A 57 0.09 -23.91 2.24
C THR A 57 0.43 -25.37 2.53
N ASP A 58 1.20 -25.99 1.65
CA ASP A 58 1.72 -27.34 1.85
C ASP A 58 2.63 -27.44 3.09
N SER A 59 3.40 -26.39 3.39
CA SER A 59 4.33 -26.38 4.53
C SER A 59 3.77 -25.65 5.76
N VAL A 60 2.85 -24.70 5.57
CA VAL A 60 2.28 -23.84 6.63
C VAL A 60 0.78 -24.04 6.78
N LYS A 61 0.39 -24.79 7.82
CA LYS A 61 -1.02 -25.07 8.14
C LYS A 61 -1.83 -23.80 8.47
N ASN A 62 -1.23 -22.86 9.20
CA ASN A 62 -1.92 -21.67 9.71
C ASN A 62 -1.56 -20.42 8.89
N ALA A 63 -1.44 -20.53 7.56
CA ALA A 63 -0.93 -19.45 6.69
C ALA A 63 -1.80 -18.18 6.78
N ALA A 64 -3.10 -18.33 7.04
CA ALA A 64 -3.95 -17.25 7.49
C ALA A 64 -5.02 -17.74 8.47
N TYR A 65 -5.39 -16.89 9.43
CA TYR A 65 -6.48 -17.16 10.36
C TYR A 65 -7.29 -15.89 10.68
N SER A 66 -8.53 -16.07 11.13
CA SER A 66 -9.38 -14.99 11.63
C SER A 66 -9.81 -15.25 13.07
N ILE A 67 -10.12 -14.18 13.80
CA ILE A 67 -10.80 -14.21 15.10
C ILE A 67 -12.03 -13.31 15.00
N ASP A 68 -13.19 -13.92 14.78
CA ASP A 68 -14.44 -13.20 14.48
C ASP A 68 -14.84 -12.26 15.64
N SER A 69 -14.61 -12.65 16.90
CA SER A 69 -14.91 -11.81 18.07
C SER A 69 -14.06 -10.55 18.18
N LEU A 70 -12.94 -10.48 17.47
CA LEU A 70 -12.02 -9.35 17.44
C LEU A 70 -12.03 -8.62 16.10
N ASN A 71 -12.84 -9.06 15.13
CA ASN A 71 -12.76 -8.61 13.73
C ASN A 71 -11.32 -8.64 13.20
N LEU A 72 -10.55 -9.67 13.57
CA LEU A 72 -9.12 -9.77 13.29
C LEU A 72 -8.88 -10.77 12.17
N TYR A 73 -8.01 -10.38 11.23
CA TYR A 73 -7.45 -11.24 10.19
C TYR A 73 -5.93 -11.18 10.28
N ALA A 74 -5.29 -12.34 10.28
CA ALA A 74 -3.84 -12.47 10.37
C ALA A 74 -3.33 -13.31 9.21
N LEU A 75 -2.25 -12.83 8.59
CA LEU A 75 -1.58 -13.47 7.45
C LEU A 75 -0.13 -13.75 7.83
N GLN A 76 0.35 -14.93 7.49
CA GLN A 76 1.78 -15.29 7.50
C GLN A 76 2.38 -15.18 6.11
N PHE A 77 1.91 -14.25 5.27
CA PHE A 77 2.49 -13.95 3.95
C PHE A 77 2.30 -12.48 3.65
N HIS A 78 2.97 -11.98 2.60
CA HIS A 78 2.99 -10.57 2.23
C HIS A 78 2.06 -10.29 1.04
N PRO A 79 0.78 -9.91 1.22
CA PRO A 79 -0.10 -9.53 0.10
C PRO A 79 0.31 -8.21 -0.58
N GLU A 80 1.20 -7.42 0.00
CA GLU A 80 1.65 -6.11 -0.50
C GLU A 80 2.75 -6.18 -1.55
N VAL A 81 3.44 -7.32 -1.65
CA VAL A 81 4.56 -7.48 -2.59
C VAL A 81 4.08 -8.07 -3.92
N PHE A 82 4.79 -7.71 -4.98
CA PHE A 82 4.49 -8.16 -6.35
C PHE A 82 4.48 -9.69 -6.52
N HIS A 83 5.28 -10.42 -5.72
CA HIS A 83 5.39 -11.87 -5.80
C HIS A 83 4.14 -12.62 -5.30
N THR A 84 3.21 -11.93 -4.64
CA THR A 84 1.92 -12.48 -4.24
C THR A 84 0.87 -12.18 -5.31
N ASP A 85 0.42 -13.24 -5.99
CA ASP A 85 -0.69 -13.15 -6.92
C ASP A 85 -1.94 -12.64 -6.21
N ASN A 86 -2.71 -11.79 -6.90
CA ASN A 86 -3.96 -11.22 -6.34
C ASN A 86 -3.79 -10.51 -4.99
N GLY A 87 -2.57 -10.12 -4.59
CA GLY A 87 -2.31 -9.46 -3.30
C GLY A 87 -3.15 -8.18 -3.09
N LEU A 88 -3.25 -7.35 -4.13
CA LEU A 88 -4.13 -6.18 -4.11
C LEU A 88 -5.61 -6.58 -3.93
N LYS A 89 -6.04 -7.69 -4.51
CA LYS A 89 -7.43 -8.16 -4.39
C LYS A 89 -7.75 -8.59 -2.95
N ILE A 90 -6.79 -9.19 -2.26
CA ILE A 90 -6.90 -9.51 -0.83
C ILE A 90 -7.16 -8.24 -0.02
N PHE A 91 -6.39 -7.17 -0.28
CA PHE A 91 -6.63 -5.88 0.37
C PHE A 91 -7.99 -5.27 0.01
N GLU A 92 -8.37 -5.30 -1.26
CA GLU A 92 -9.68 -4.82 -1.69
C GLU A 92 -10.81 -5.54 -0.95
N ASN A 93 -10.76 -6.87 -0.87
CA ASN A 93 -11.75 -7.65 -0.15
C ASN A 93 -11.77 -7.26 1.34
N PHE A 94 -10.62 -7.04 1.98
CA PHE A 94 -10.58 -6.56 3.37
C PHE A 94 -11.23 -5.18 3.54
N PHE A 95 -10.83 -4.19 2.75
CA PHE A 95 -11.35 -2.83 2.88
C PHE A 95 -12.82 -2.73 2.49
N ILE A 96 -13.23 -3.38 1.40
CA ILE A 96 -14.58 -3.25 0.86
C ILE A 96 -15.54 -4.18 1.61
N GLU A 97 -15.18 -5.44 1.82
CA GLU A 97 -16.11 -6.41 2.38
C GLU A 97 -16.15 -6.41 3.89
N GLU A 98 -15.02 -6.24 4.57
CA GLU A 98 -14.97 -6.27 6.03
C GLU A 98 -15.15 -4.87 6.65
N LEU A 99 -14.43 -3.87 6.12
CA LEU A 99 -14.49 -2.50 6.65
C LEU A 99 -15.57 -1.62 6.00
N LYS A 100 -16.24 -2.11 4.94
CA LYS A 100 -17.25 -1.34 4.17
C LYS A 100 -16.73 0.03 3.73
N PHE A 101 -15.43 0.12 3.44
CA PHE A 101 -14.74 1.34 3.08
C PHE A 101 -15.25 1.87 1.73
N ILE A 102 -15.51 3.18 1.66
CA ILE A 102 -15.93 3.86 0.43
C ILE A 102 -14.68 4.47 -0.21
N LYS A 103 -14.44 4.15 -1.49
CA LYS A 103 -13.29 4.66 -2.24
C LYS A 103 -13.48 6.14 -2.61
N GLU A 104 -13.17 7.03 -1.67
CA GLU A 104 -13.29 8.49 -1.87
C GLU A 104 -12.02 9.13 -2.45
N TRP A 105 -10.87 8.47 -2.32
CA TRP A 105 -9.61 8.99 -2.82
C TRP A 105 -9.38 8.59 -4.28
N ASN A 106 -9.17 9.58 -5.14
CA ASN A 106 -8.66 9.38 -6.49
C ASN A 106 -7.63 10.48 -6.83
N PRO A 107 -6.66 10.22 -7.73
CA PRO A 107 -5.60 11.19 -8.02
C PRO A 107 -6.10 12.52 -8.59
N GLU A 108 -7.22 12.53 -9.31
CA GLU A 108 -7.82 13.74 -9.88
C GLU A 108 -8.37 14.65 -8.77
N SER A 109 -9.13 14.07 -7.83
CA SER A 109 -9.65 14.79 -6.67
C SER A 109 -8.54 15.32 -5.77
N PHE A 110 -7.39 14.64 -5.72
CA PHE A 110 -6.21 15.13 -5.01
C PHE A 110 -5.70 16.44 -5.63
N ILE A 111 -5.54 16.52 -6.95
CA ILE A 111 -5.04 17.74 -7.62
C ILE A 111 -5.98 18.91 -7.33
N ASP A 112 -7.28 18.75 -7.56
CA ASP A 112 -8.25 19.82 -7.38
C ASP A 112 -8.33 20.28 -5.93
N ARG A 113 -8.32 19.32 -4.99
CA ARG A 113 -8.32 19.61 -3.56
C ARG A 113 -7.05 20.38 -3.16
N THR A 114 -5.88 19.90 -3.55
CA THR A 114 -4.61 20.54 -3.20
C THR A 114 -4.49 21.93 -3.81
N VAL A 115 -4.90 22.14 -5.07
CA VAL A 115 -4.91 23.47 -5.70
C VAL A 115 -5.83 24.43 -4.94
N LYS A 116 -7.01 23.96 -4.53
CA LYS A 116 -7.96 24.77 -3.73
C LYS A 116 -7.41 25.12 -2.35
N GLU A 117 -6.82 24.14 -1.66
CA GLU A 117 -6.19 24.32 -0.35
C GLU A 117 -5.06 25.35 -0.43
N LEU A 118 -4.12 25.17 -1.37
CA LEU A 118 -3.00 26.09 -1.60
C LEU A 118 -3.48 27.52 -1.88
N LYS A 119 -4.49 27.67 -2.75
CA LYS A 119 -5.06 28.98 -3.05
C LYS A 119 -5.70 29.65 -1.83
N SER A 120 -6.36 28.86 -0.97
CA SER A 120 -6.99 29.38 0.25
C SER A 120 -5.99 29.75 1.35
N GLU A 121 -4.84 29.08 1.39
CA GLU A 121 -3.80 29.31 2.39
C GLU A 121 -2.89 30.48 2.01
N ILE A 122 -2.48 30.56 0.73
CA ILE A 122 -1.53 31.57 0.24
C ILE A 122 -2.22 32.90 -0.07
N LEU A 123 -3.50 32.85 -0.47
CA LEU A 123 -4.28 34.01 -0.88
C LEU A 123 -3.55 34.81 -1.99
N ASP A 124 -3.17 36.05 -1.71
CA ASP A 124 -2.50 36.96 -2.66
C ASP A 124 -0.99 37.10 -2.38
N GLU A 125 -0.42 36.29 -1.48
CA GLU A 125 1.01 36.33 -1.18
C GLU A 125 1.85 35.75 -2.32
N LYS A 126 3.12 36.20 -2.37
CA LYS A 126 4.11 35.70 -3.33
C LYS A 126 4.88 34.53 -2.72
N VAL A 127 5.08 33.48 -3.51
CA VAL A 127 5.81 32.28 -3.10
C VAL A 127 7.08 32.14 -3.91
N ILE A 128 8.19 31.87 -3.23
CA ILE A 128 9.46 31.51 -3.85
C ILE A 128 9.65 30.00 -3.77
N LEU A 129 9.89 29.35 -4.89
CA LEU A 129 10.13 27.90 -4.96
C LEU A 129 11.53 27.62 -5.51
N GLY A 130 12.33 26.82 -4.77
CA GLY A 130 13.57 26.27 -5.28
C GLY A 130 13.30 25.15 -6.29
N LEU A 131 13.53 25.41 -7.58
CA LEU A 131 13.39 24.42 -8.64
C LEU A 131 14.71 23.66 -8.80
N SER A 132 14.73 22.37 -8.50
CA SER A 132 15.94 21.54 -8.55
C SER A 132 16.12 20.77 -9.86
N GLY A 133 15.06 20.68 -10.67
CA GLY A 133 14.97 19.79 -11.83
C GLY A 133 14.60 18.33 -11.48
N GLY A 134 14.38 18.02 -10.20
CA GLY A 134 13.80 16.76 -9.74
C GLY A 134 12.28 16.71 -9.92
N VAL A 135 11.73 15.48 -9.86
CA VAL A 135 10.29 15.23 -10.00
C VAL A 135 9.49 16.01 -8.95
N ASP A 136 9.88 15.92 -7.68
CA ASP A 136 9.13 16.53 -6.58
C ASP A 136 9.03 18.05 -6.72
N SER A 137 10.16 18.73 -6.96
CA SER A 137 10.16 20.19 -7.15
C SER A 137 9.39 20.62 -8.40
N SER A 138 9.35 19.77 -9.43
CA SER A 138 8.59 20.05 -10.65
C SER A 138 7.09 19.87 -10.44
N VAL A 139 6.67 18.83 -9.73
CA VAL A 139 5.26 18.61 -9.35
C VAL A 139 4.79 19.74 -8.42
N ALA A 140 5.59 20.12 -7.43
CA ALA A 140 5.30 21.25 -6.55
C ALA A 140 5.15 22.55 -7.33
N ALA A 141 6.03 22.82 -8.31
CA ALA A 141 5.93 23.99 -9.17
C ALA A 141 4.63 24.02 -9.96
N VAL A 142 4.21 22.89 -10.54
CA VAL A 142 2.96 22.80 -11.31
C VAL A 142 1.73 22.98 -10.43
N LEU A 143 1.72 22.42 -9.21
CA LEU A 143 0.58 22.59 -8.29
C LEU A 143 0.46 24.04 -7.81
N LEU A 144 1.58 24.68 -7.47
CA LEU A 144 1.61 26.09 -7.08
C LEU A 144 1.24 27.02 -8.23
N ASP A 145 1.75 26.77 -9.45
CA ASP A 145 1.42 27.56 -10.63
C ASP A 145 -0.09 27.52 -10.92
N ARG A 146 -0.70 26.34 -10.82
CA ARG A 146 -2.17 26.20 -10.94
C ARG A 146 -2.94 26.96 -9.85
N ALA A 147 -2.40 27.03 -8.63
CA ALA A 147 -3.07 27.66 -7.50
C ALA A 147 -2.95 29.19 -7.49
N ILE A 148 -1.76 29.72 -7.75
CA ILE A 148 -1.44 31.15 -7.53
C ILE A 148 -0.81 31.85 -8.76
N GLY A 149 -0.51 31.10 -9.83
CA GLY A 149 0.00 31.60 -11.11
C GLY A 149 1.13 32.61 -10.95
N LYS A 150 0.89 33.86 -11.36
CA LYS A 150 1.87 34.96 -11.35
C LYS A 150 2.52 35.26 -10.00
N ASN A 151 1.94 34.80 -8.89
CA ASN A 151 2.49 34.98 -7.55
C ASN A 151 3.57 33.93 -7.21
N LEU A 152 3.78 32.92 -8.06
CA LEU A 152 4.86 31.96 -7.95
C LEU A 152 6.13 32.45 -8.65
N HIS A 153 7.25 32.39 -7.94
CA HIS A 153 8.58 32.65 -8.47
C HIS A 153 9.49 31.44 -8.26
N CYS A 154 9.76 30.72 -9.35
CA CYS A 154 10.68 29.59 -9.34
C CYS A 154 12.13 30.06 -9.50
N ILE A 155 13.00 29.66 -8.58
CA ILE A 155 14.45 29.90 -8.63
C ILE A 155 15.15 28.58 -8.93
N PHE A 156 15.80 28.52 -10.08
CA PHE A 156 16.66 27.41 -10.44
C PHE A 156 18.12 27.77 -10.20
N VAL A 157 18.83 26.97 -9.39
CA VAL A 157 20.26 27.17 -9.10
C VAL A 157 21.07 26.06 -9.75
N ASN A 158 21.83 26.42 -10.78
CA ASN A 158 22.82 25.51 -11.33
C ASN A 158 24.07 25.49 -10.44
N ASN A 159 24.23 24.42 -9.66
CA ASN A 159 25.37 24.22 -8.77
C ASN A 159 26.60 23.61 -9.45
N GLY A 160 26.56 23.39 -10.77
CA GLY A 160 27.65 22.77 -11.54
C GLY A 160 27.73 21.24 -11.45
N LEU A 161 26.83 20.59 -10.71
CA LEU A 161 26.79 19.12 -10.51
C LEU A 161 25.58 18.45 -11.18
N LEU A 162 24.82 19.19 -11.99
CA LEU A 162 23.68 18.65 -12.72
C LEU A 162 24.13 17.75 -13.87
N ARG A 163 23.37 16.68 -14.13
CA ARG A 163 23.65 15.77 -15.26
C ARG A 163 23.47 16.52 -16.59
N LYS A 164 24.31 16.19 -17.58
CA LYS A 164 24.39 16.86 -18.91
C LYS A 164 23.04 17.09 -19.60
N MET A 165 22.06 16.21 -19.40
CA MET A 165 20.73 16.31 -20.01
C MET A 165 19.75 17.24 -19.27
N ASN A 166 19.96 17.50 -17.98
CA ASN A 166 19.06 18.33 -17.16
C ASN A 166 19.27 19.84 -17.38
N MET A 167 20.41 20.24 -17.97
CA MET A 167 20.72 21.66 -18.25
C MET A 167 20.00 22.23 -19.48
N MET A 168 19.56 21.41 -20.43
CA MET A 168 19.00 21.88 -21.71
C MET A 168 17.46 22.04 -21.71
N LYS A 169 16.78 21.77 -20.59
CA LYS A 169 15.32 21.70 -20.51
C LYS A 169 14.65 22.81 -19.69
N TYR A 170 15.41 23.70 -19.06
CA TYR A 170 14.91 24.77 -18.18
C TYR A 170 15.48 26.12 -18.61
#